data_AF-A0A7V5YZD1-F1
#
_entry.id   AF-A0A7V5YZD1-F1
#
_cell.length_a   1.000
_cell.length_b   1.000
_cell.length_c   1.000
_cell.angle_alpha   90.00
_cell.angle_beta   90.00
_cell.angle_gamma   90.00
#
_symmetry.space_group_name_H-M   'P 1'
#
loop_
_entity.id
_entity.type
_entity.pdbx_description
1 polymer ?
#
loop_
_entity_poly.entity_id
_entity_poly.type
_entity_poly.pdbx_seq_one_letter_code
_entity_poly.pdbx_strand_id
1 'polypeptide(L)'
;MHMHVLEAIKPRGRRIVPESIELPSGYRIEAIVADLNYPSSVSWDADGNLLIAESTFPYGHAAPTEIRVLRREPDGVLTTV
;
A
#
# COMPACT_ATOMS: atom_id res chain seq x y z
N MET A 1 27.86 4.77 22.16
CA MET A 1 26.45 4.79 21.71
C MET A 1 26.44 5.19 20.25
N HIS A 2 26.63 4.23 19.33
CA HIS A 2 26.64 4.50 17.88
C HIS A 2 25.27 4.13 17.32
N MET A 3 24.40 5.13 17.21
CA MET A 3 23.14 5.03 16.50
C MET A 3 23.47 5.11 15.00
N HIS A 4 23.70 3.96 14.36
CA HIS A 4 23.59 3.88 12.91
C HIS A 4 22.12 4.19 12.61
N VAL A 5 21.85 5.44 12.28
CA VAL A 5 20.65 5.84 11.56
C VAL A 5 20.70 5.05 10.27
N LEU A 6 20.05 3.88 10.26
CA LEU A 6 19.61 3.26 9.03
C LEU A 6 18.73 4.34 8.39
N GLU A 7 19.28 5.10 7.46
CA GLU A 7 18.46 5.93 6.59
C GLU A 7 17.39 4.99 6.06
N ALA A 8 16.14 5.26 6.46
CA ALA A 8 15.00 4.51 6.03
C ALA A 8 15.06 4.49 4.50
N ILE A 9 15.43 3.35 3.90
CA ILE A 9 15.32 3.21 2.46
C ILE A 9 13.82 3.17 2.21
N LYS A 10 13.22 4.35 2.01
CA LYS A 10 11.88 4.43 1.44
C LYS A 10 12.01 3.73 0.09
N PRO A 11 11.31 2.59 -0.12
CA PRO A 11 11.38 1.91 -1.40
C PRO A 11 11.06 2.95 -2.48
N ARG A 12 11.95 3.10 -3.47
CA ARG A 12 11.60 3.91 -4.66
C ARG A 12 10.31 3.34 -5.23
N GLY A 13 9.48 4.22 -5.79
CA GLY A 13 8.18 3.84 -6.35
C GLY A 13 8.30 2.56 -7.18
N ARG A 14 7.49 1.55 -6.83
CA ARG A 14 7.59 0.23 -7.44
C ARG A 14 7.10 0.34 -8.89
N ARG A 15 7.94 -0.06 -9.86
CA ARG A 15 7.47 -0.21 -11.24
C ARG A 15 6.39 -1.30 -11.28
N ILE A 16 5.20 -0.92 -11.70
CA ILE A 16 4.05 -1.81 -11.86
C ILE A 16 4.16 -2.49 -13.22
N VAL A 17 4.17 -3.83 -13.23
CA VAL A 17 4.29 -4.65 -14.43
C VAL A 17 3.23 -5.76 -14.32
N PRO A 18 1.98 -5.53 -14.76
CA PRO A 18 0.91 -6.52 -14.63
C PRO A 18 1.26 -7.86 -15.27
N GLU A 19 2.07 -7.82 -16.34
CA GLU A 19 2.54 -8.99 -17.08
C GLU A 19 3.49 -9.87 -16.26
N SER A 20 4.03 -9.36 -15.14
CA SER A 20 4.86 -10.16 -14.24
C SER A 20 4.05 -11.04 -13.29
N ILE A 21 2.72 -11.02 -13.39
CA ILE A 21 1.81 -11.81 -12.55
C ILE A 21 1.15 -12.86 -13.45
N GLU A 22 1.39 -14.13 -13.14
CA GLU A 22 0.70 -15.23 -13.81
C GLU A 22 -0.76 -15.25 -13.38
N LEU A 23 -1.67 -15.23 -14.35
CA LEU A 23 -3.12 -15.26 -14.13
C LEU A 23 -3.74 -16.44 -14.89
N PRO A 24 -4.84 -17.03 -14.38
CA PRO A 24 -5.62 -17.99 -15.15
C PRO A 24 -6.15 -17.39 -16.45
N SER A 25 -6.40 -18.23 -17.44
CA SER A 25 -6.97 -17.79 -18.72
C SER A 25 -8.28 -17.02 -18.53
N GLY A 26 -8.40 -15.86 -19.18
CA GLY A 26 -9.56 -14.98 -19.09
C GLY A 26 -9.54 -13.96 -17.94
N TYR A 27 -8.55 -14.02 -17.04
CA TYR A 27 -8.40 -13.05 -15.95
C TYR A 27 -7.51 -11.87 -16.36
N ARG A 28 -7.77 -10.71 -15.77
CA ARG A 28 -6.96 -9.50 -15.88
C ARG A 28 -6.70 -8.94 -14.49
N ILE A 29 -5.54 -8.32 -14.30
CA ILE A 29 -5.22 -7.54 -13.11
C ILE A 29 -4.88 -6.10 -13.51
N GLU A 30 -5.21 -5.16 -12.62
CA GLU A 30 -4.88 -3.75 -12.75
C GLU A 30 -4.50 -3.21 -11.38
N ALA A 31 -3.41 -2.44 -11.30
CA ALA A 31 -3.06 -1.75 -10.08
C ALA A 31 -3.89 -0.47 -9.96
N ILE A 32 -4.64 -0.33 -8.88
CA ILE A 32 -5.53 0.81 -8.65
C ILE A 32 -5.00 1.80 -7.60
N VAL A 33 -3.99 1.38 -6.81
CA VAL A 33 -3.24 2.17 -5.81
C VAL A 33 -1.82 1.60 -5.69
N ALA A 34 -0.83 2.45 -5.46
CA ALA A 34 0.56 2.07 -5.27
C ALA A 34 1.22 2.91 -4.17
N ASP A 35 2.47 2.58 -3.83
CA ASP A 35 3.29 3.31 -2.85
C ASP A 35 2.68 3.40 -1.44
N LEU A 36 1.95 2.34 -1.05
CA LEU A 36 1.35 2.17 0.27
C LEU A 36 2.38 1.73 1.33
N ASN A 37 2.13 2.12 2.57
CA ASN A 37 2.83 1.67 3.78
C ASN A 37 2.16 0.40 4.31
N TYR A 38 2.78 -0.76 4.10
CA TYR A 38 2.34 -2.05 4.66
C TYR A 38 0.81 -2.24 4.68
N PRO A 39 0.14 -2.24 3.51
CA PRO A 39 -1.30 -2.43 3.46
C PRO A 39 -1.65 -3.81 4.04
N SER A 40 -2.51 -3.82 5.04
CA SER A 40 -2.81 -5.00 5.85
C SER A 40 -4.24 -5.52 5.68
N SER A 41 -5.16 -4.63 5.27
CA SER A 41 -6.55 -4.97 5.01
C SER A 41 -7.17 -3.98 4.03
N VAL A 42 -8.23 -4.44 3.34
CA VAL A 42 -9.09 -3.59 2.51
C VAL A 42 -10.56 -3.92 2.76
N SER A 43 -11.42 -2.91 2.67
CA SER A 43 -12.88 -3.05 2.73
C SER A 43 -13.54 -1.96 1.88
N TRP A 44 -14.85 -2.04 1.69
CA TRP A 44 -15.64 -0.98 1.08
C TRP A 44 -16.46 -0.26 2.16
N ASP A 45 -16.66 1.05 2.00
CA ASP A 45 -17.66 1.79 2.77
C ASP A 45 -19.05 1.74 2.10
N ALA A 46 -20.04 2.39 2.69
CA ALA A 46 -21.42 2.38 2.21
C ALA A 46 -21.61 3.14 0.88
N ASP A 47 -20.69 4.05 0.54
CA ASP A 47 -20.73 4.87 -0.67
C ASP A 47 -19.91 4.23 -1.81
N GLY A 48 -19.30 3.07 -1.56
CA GLY A 48 -18.49 2.35 -2.55
C GLY A 48 -17.06 2.85 -2.66
N ASN A 49 -16.55 3.59 -1.68
CA ASN A 49 -15.13 3.93 -1.63
C ASN A 49 -14.33 2.76 -1.06
N LEU A 50 -13.12 2.56 -1.58
CA LEU A 50 -12.20 1.54 -1.06
C LEU A 50 -11.47 2.09 0.17
N LEU A 51 -11.63 1.42 1.31
CA LEU A 51 -10.87 1.67 2.52
C LEU A 51 -9.65 0.76 2.56
N ILE A 52 -8.49 1.31 2.87
CA ILE A 52 -7.20 0.61 2.92
C ILE A 52 -6.57 0.87 4.29
N ALA A 53 -6.35 -0.18 5.07
CA ALA A 53 -5.66 -0.08 6.35
C ALA A 53 -4.14 -0.21 6.14
N GLU A 54 -3.41 0.85 6.42
CA GLU A 54 -1.95 0.86 6.45
C GLU A 54 -1.46 0.61 7.88
N SER A 55 -0.56 -0.36 8.02
CA SER A 55 0.06 -0.70 9.30
C SER A 55 1.54 -0.27 9.33
N THR A 56 2.20 -0.58 10.44
CA THR A 56 3.66 -0.55 10.50
C THR A 56 4.25 -1.94 10.26
N PHE A 57 5.56 -2.01 10.06
CA PHE A 57 6.29 -3.26 9.83
C PHE A 57 6.14 -4.21 11.03
N PRO A 58 5.74 -5.48 10.83
CA PRO A 58 5.35 -6.34 11.95
C PRO A 58 6.54 -6.97 12.69
N TYR A 59 7.72 -7.10 12.07
CA TYR A 59 8.89 -7.80 12.66
C TYR A 59 10.22 -7.23 12.15
N GLY A 60 11.26 -7.19 12.98
CA GLY A 60 12.62 -6.74 12.59
C GLY A 60 12.86 -5.24 12.76
N HIS A 61 13.90 -4.71 12.11
CA HIS A 61 14.30 -3.30 12.22
C HIS A 61 13.98 -2.55 10.92
N ALA A 62 12.78 -1.97 10.84
CA ALA A 62 12.41 -1.00 9.81
C ALA A 62 12.06 0.34 10.44
N ALA A 63 12.17 1.41 9.65
CA ALA A 63 11.69 2.72 10.09
C ALA A 63 10.16 2.68 10.29
N PRO A 64 9.63 3.37 11.31
CA PRO A 64 8.20 3.47 11.49
C PRO A 64 7.56 4.12 10.25
N THR A 65 6.42 3.59 9.86
CA THR A 65 5.58 4.14 8.80
C THR A 65 4.29 4.65 9.42
N GLU A 66 3.59 5.53 8.70
CA GLU A 66 2.33 6.09 9.18
C GLU A 66 1.26 4.99 9.24
N ILE A 67 0.62 4.87 10.41
CA ILE A 67 -0.53 3.98 10.61
C ILE A 67 -1.78 4.82 10.36
N ARG A 68 -2.57 4.44 9.36
CA ARG A 68 -3.74 5.21 8.93
C ARG A 68 -4.70 4.34 8.14
N VAL A 69 -5.93 4.83 7.97
CA VAL A 69 -6.86 4.32 6.98
C VAL A 69 -6.89 5.32 5.83
N LEU A 70 -6.64 4.84 4.63
CA LEU A 70 -6.85 5.61 3.41
C LEU A 70 -8.24 5.28 2.84
N ARG A 71 -8.90 6.28 2.29
CA ARG A 71 -10.10 6.15 1.46
C ARG A 71 -9.71 6.49 0.02
N ARG A 72 -10.01 5.58 -0.89
CA ARG A 72 -9.90 5.78 -2.34
C ARG A 72 -11.30 5.91 -2.93
N GLU A 73 -11.60 7.07 -3.47
CA GLU A 73 -12.84 7.34 -4.19
C GLU A 73 -12.86 6.60 -5.55
N PRO A 74 -14.04 6.40 -6.18
CA PRO A 74 -14.14 5.72 -7.46
C PRO A 74 -13.26 6.34 -8.56
N ASP A 75 -13.12 7.67 -8.56
CA ASP A 75 -12.29 8.43 -9.49
C ASP A 75 -10.77 8.29 -9.25
N GLY A 76 -10.38 7.64 -8.16
CA GLY A 76 -8.99 7.37 -7.80
C GLY A 76 -8.38 8.36 -6.81
N VAL A 77 -9.11 9.38 -6.35
CA VAL A 77 -8.63 10.28 -5.29
C VAL A 77 -8.39 9.50 -4.00
N LEU A 78 -7.23 9.72 -3.38
CA LEU A 78 -6.82 9.10 -2.11
C LEU A 78 -6.78 10.16 -1.00
N THR A 79 -7.48 9.89 0.09
CA THR A 79 -7.51 10.73 1.30
C THR A 79 -7.29 9.90 2.55
N THR A 80 -6.68 10.45 3.58
CA THR A 80 -6.70 9.84 4.92
C THR A 80 -8.07 10.05 5.56
N VAL A 81 -8.59 9.02 6.24
CA VAL A 81 -9.83 9.06 7.03
C VAL A 81 -9.60 9.66 8.40
#